data_AF-A0A3M1UAZ6-F1
#
_entry.id   AF-A0A3M1UAZ6-F1
#
_cell.length_a   1.000
_cell.length_b   1.000
_cell.length_c   1.000
_cell.angle_alpha   90.00
_cell.angle_beta   90.00
_cell.angle_gamma   90.00
#
_symmetry.space_group_name_H-M   'P 1'
#
loop_
_entity.id
_entity.type
_entity.pdbx_description
1 polymer ?
#
loop_
_entity_poly.entity_id
_entity_poly.type
_entity_poly.pdbx_seq_one_letter_code
_entity_poly.pdbx_strand_id
1 'polypeptide(L)'
;MMKKNNWTLYAALAVFGLLAVAAFQNQTPKFGVVNLSTVADKSKLGQREKDAFNAFRTKANNLLTFVNNNKVMTAQQRDRLISLWLKDNPTAAETQELEQLKSAIQTASSRYAELVRKSNPTPDELQELSEKSALAGVTQDILPQLQGFVGQELQARAEQKQTDVLAKARAAAAKYGKEQGFSVIFDQDVAPYAANDVTDEVVKVMDRDNP
;
A
#
# COMPACT_ATOMS: atom_id res chain seq x y z
N MET A 1 -30.48 5.95 -84.18
CA MET A 1 -31.35 5.62 -83.03
C MET A 1 -30.51 4.79 -82.06
N MET A 2 -30.26 5.23 -80.82
CA MET A 2 -31.13 5.21 -79.62
C MET A 2 -31.19 3.83 -78.91
N LYS A 3 -31.06 3.86 -77.58
CA LYS A 3 -30.74 2.70 -76.70
C LYS A 3 -31.96 1.83 -76.33
N LYS A 4 -31.67 0.62 -75.83
CA LYS A 4 -32.22 0.11 -74.56
C LYS A 4 -31.30 -0.95 -73.93
N ASN A 5 -31.39 -1.14 -72.61
CA ASN A 5 -30.48 -1.97 -71.79
C ASN A 5 -31.11 -3.34 -71.44
N ASN A 6 -30.25 -4.29 -71.03
CA ASN A 6 -30.40 -5.33 -69.99
C ASN A 6 -29.01 -6.03 -69.95
N TRP A 7 -28.11 -5.89 -68.97
CA TRP A 7 -28.13 -5.93 -67.49
C TRP A 7 -28.25 -7.36 -66.91
N THR A 8 -27.17 -7.81 -66.23
CA THR A 8 -26.94 -9.18 -65.68
C THR A 8 -26.82 -10.28 -66.77
N LEU A 9 -26.16 -11.44 -66.63
CA LEU A 9 -25.40 -12.13 -65.55
C LEU A 9 -24.49 -13.20 -66.25
N TYR A 10 -23.28 -13.66 -65.86
CA TYR A 10 -22.22 -13.36 -64.86
C TYR A 10 -20.98 -12.75 -65.60
N ALA A 11 -19.83 -12.34 -65.05
CA ALA A 11 -19.13 -12.50 -63.75
C ALA A 11 -18.27 -13.78 -63.54
N ALA A 12 -17.28 -14.02 -64.41
CA ALA A 12 -16.27 -15.10 -64.24
C ALA A 12 -14.78 -14.71 -64.49
N LEU A 13 -14.48 -13.62 -65.21
CA LEU A 13 -13.12 -13.27 -65.67
C LEU A 13 -12.69 -11.83 -65.31
N ALA A 14 -13.06 -11.34 -64.13
CA ALA A 14 -12.70 -10.00 -63.66
C ALA A 14 -12.31 -9.91 -62.17
N VAL A 15 -12.05 -11.05 -61.52
CA VAL A 15 -11.73 -11.11 -60.07
C VAL A 15 -10.22 -11.29 -59.80
N PHE A 16 -9.46 -11.80 -60.76
CA PHE A 16 -7.99 -11.96 -60.68
C PHE A 16 -7.17 -10.70 -61.05
N GLY A 17 -7.84 -9.56 -61.27
CA GLY A 17 -7.24 -8.34 -61.85
C GLY A 17 -6.92 -7.20 -60.86
N LEU A 18 -7.22 -7.35 -59.56
CA LEU A 18 -6.94 -6.32 -58.55
C LEU A 18 -5.79 -6.73 -57.61
N LEU A 19 -4.59 -6.78 -58.19
CA LEU A 19 -3.33 -6.87 -57.44
C LEU A 19 -3.02 -5.55 -56.72
N ALA A 20 -3.63 -5.37 -55.55
CA ALA A 20 -3.11 -4.56 -54.46
C ALA A 20 -3.12 -5.46 -53.22
N VAL A 21 -2.01 -6.08 -52.77
CA VAL A 21 -0.64 -5.54 -52.59
C VAL A 21 -0.60 -4.35 -51.62
N ALA A 22 -1.70 -4.13 -50.90
CA ALA A 22 -1.76 -3.53 -49.58
C ALA A 22 -2.65 -4.45 -48.70
N ALA A 23 -2.35 -4.73 -47.43
CA ALA A 23 -1.36 -4.10 -46.55
C ALA A 23 -0.60 -5.11 -45.68
N PHE A 24 0.01 -6.15 -46.26
CA PHE A 24 1.17 -6.83 -45.64
C PHE A 24 2.42 -5.94 -45.72
N GLN A 25 2.31 -4.70 -45.22
CA GLN A 25 3.47 -4.00 -44.71
C GLN A 25 3.92 -4.78 -43.47
N ASN A 26 5.16 -5.25 -43.46
CA ASN A 26 5.78 -5.73 -42.24
C ASN A 26 5.79 -4.57 -41.25
N GLN A 27 4.86 -4.54 -40.30
CA GLN A 27 4.97 -3.67 -39.14
C GLN A 27 6.20 -4.14 -38.35
N THR A 28 7.33 -3.44 -38.57
CA THR A 28 8.58 -3.68 -37.86
C THR A 28 8.28 -3.72 -36.36
N PRO A 29 8.47 -4.86 -35.67
CA PRO A 29 7.97 -5.03 -34.31
C PRO A 29 8.46 -3.93 -33.38
N LYS A 30 7.51 -3.17 -32.82
CA LYS A 30 7.82 -1.99 -32.01
C LYS A 30 8.12 -2.47 -30.59
N PHE A 31 9.40 -2.56 -30.28
CA PHE A 31 9.89 -2.92 -28.95
C PHE A 31 10.11 -1.68 -28.08
N GLY A 32 9.86 -1.81 -26.78
CA GLY A 32 10.18 -0.79 -25.78
C GLY A 32 10.75 -1.37 -24.50
N VAL A 33 11.26 -0.51 -23.63
CA VAL A 33 11.70 -0.85 -22.28
C VAL A 33 10.98 0.03 -21.26
N VAL A 34 10.71 -0.51 -20.08
CA VAL A 34 10.13 0.22 -18.95
C VAL A 34 10.90 -0.15 -17.69
N ASN A 35 11.24 0.83 -16.86
CA ASN A 35 11.80 0.58 -15.54
C ASN A 35 10.66 0.49 -14.52
N LEU A 36 10.22 -0.74 -14.20
CA LEU A 36 9.02 -0.90 -13.35
C LEU A 36 9.21 -0.40 -11.92
N SER A 37 10.43 -0.42 -11.37
CA SER A 37 10.71 0.24 -10.08
C SER A 37 10.51 1.74 -10.19
N THR A 38 11.06 2.38 -11.21
CA THR A 38 10.91 3.84 -11.42
C THR A 38 9.46 4.24 -11.68
N VAL A 39 8.66 3.41 -12.38
CA VAL A 39 7.20 3.63 -12.50
C VAL A 39 6.54 3.58 -11.13
N ALA A 40 6.80 2.53 -10.34
CA ALA A 40 6.27 2.41 -8.99
C ALA A 40 6.70 3.62 -8.13
N ASP A 41 7.98 3.94 -8.11
CA ASP A 41 8.60 4.96 -7.28
C ASP A 41 8.19 6.39 -7.62
N LYS A 42 8.04 6.75 -8.90
CA LYS A 42 7.62 8.09 -9.34
C LYS A 42 6.11 8.31 -9.27
N SER A 43 5.30 7.25 -9.38
CA SER A 43 3.83 7.38 -9.44
C SER A 43 3.20 7.95 -8.16
N LYS A 44 2.07 8.64 -8.30
CA LYS A 44 1.23 9.10 -7.18
C LYS A 44 0.84 7.97 -6.25
N LEU A 45 0.51 6.80 -6.80
CA LEU A 45 0.22 5.61 -5.99
C LEU A 45 1.43 5.25 -5.12
N GLY A 46 2.62 5.07 -5.71
CA GLY A 46 3.81 4.69 -4.95
C GLY A 46 4.22 5.72 -3.91
N GLN A 47 4.09 7.02 -4.21
CA GLN A 47 4.31 8.09 -3.23
C GLN A 47 3.28 8.03 -2.08
N ARG A 48 1.99 7.89 -2.39
CA ARG A 48 0.93 7.74 -1.38
C ARG A 48 1.14 6.51 -0.49
N GLU A 49 1.48 5.35 -1.07
CA GLU A 49 1.68 4.14 -0.27
C GLU A 49 2.97 4.23 0.60
N LYS A 50 4.00 4.96 0.14
CA LYS A 50 5.17 5.32 0.98
C LYS A 50 4.79 6.24 2.13
N ASP A 51 3.97 7.26 1.89
CA ASP A 51 3.48 8.17 2.93
C ASP A 51 2.58 7.46 3.94
N ALA A 52 1.68 6.59 3.47
CA ALA A 52 0.85 5.73 4.31
C ALA A 52 1.70 4.78 5.17
N PHE A 53 2.74 4.17 4.60
CA PHE A 53 3.70 3.33 5.34
C PHE A 53 4.49 4.13 6.39
N ASN A 54 4.96 5.34 6.05
CA ASN A 54 5.65 6.24 6.98
C ASN A 54 4.74 6.69 8.13
N ALA A 55 3.47 7.01 7.83
CA ALA A 55 2.46 7.33 8.83
C ALA A 55 2.16 6.14 9.75
N PHE A 56 2.03 4.92 9.18
CA PHE A 56 1.83 3.70 9.96
C PHE A 56 3.03 3.38 10.87
N ARG A 57 4.25 3.45 10.36
CA ARG A 57 5.50 3.32 11.15
C ARG A 57 5.56 4.33 12.29
N THR A 58 5.09 5.55 12.07
CA THR A 58 4.98 6.59 13.10
C THR A 58 3.91 6.25 14.14
N LYS A 59 2.72 5.81 13.73
CA LYS A 59 1.67 5.30 14.65
C LYS A 59 2.24 4.17 15.54
N ALA A 60 2.90 3.18 14.95
CA ALA A 60 3.40 2.00 15.65
C ALA A 60 4.55 2.32 16.63
N ASN A 61 5.50 3.18 16.24
CA ASN A 61 6.53 3.68 17.16
C ASN A 61 5.92 4.43 18.34
N ASN A 62 4.91 5.28 18.10
CA ASN A 62 4.23 6.01 19.17
C ASN A 62 3.45 5.08 20.11
N LEU A 63 2.87 3.98 19.62
CA LEU A 63 2.26 2.94 20.45
C LEU A 63 3.29 2.26 21.36
N LEU A 64 4.44 1.85 20.81
CA LEU A 64 5.53 1.24 21.58
C LEU A 64 6.05 2.20 22.67
N THR A 65 6.26 3.47 22.34
CA THR A 65 6.62 4.52 23.30
C THR A 65 5.55 4.71 24.38
N PHE A 66 4.27 4.72 23.99
CA PHE A 66 3.16 4.87 24.93
C PHE A 66 3.09 3.70 25.93
N VAL A 67 3.16 2.45 25.46
CA VAL A 67 3.11 1.25 26.31
C VAL A 67 4.34 1.15 27.22
N ASN A 68 5.54 1.46 26.70
CA ASN A 68 6.76 1.51 27.53
C ASN A 68 6.66 2.54 28.67
N ASN A 69 6.04 3.69 28.41
CA ASN A 69 5.97 4.78 29.39
C ASN A 69 4.78 4.64 30.36
N ASN A 70 3.73 3.91 29.99
CA ASN A 70 2.50 3.76 30.78
C ASN A 70 2.21 2.28 31.03
N LYS A 71 2.89 1.70 32.01
CA LYS A 71 2.91 0.25 32.24
C LYS A 71 1.69 -0.31 32.98
N VAL A 72 0.77 0.53 33.45
CA VAL A 72 -0.40 0.07 34.22
C VAL A 72 -1.63 0.02 33.31
N MET A 73 -1.87 -1.15 32.73
CA MET A 73 -3.06 -1.45 31.93
C MET A 73 -3.52 -2.90 32.12
N THR A 74 -4.82 -3.15 31.99
CA THR A 74 -5.36 -4.52 31.94
C THR A 74 -5.15 -5.15 30.55
N ALA A 75 -5.25 -6.48 30.44
CA ALA A 75 -5.19 -7.16 29.13
C ALA A 75 -6.24 -6.63 28.14
N GLN A 76 -7.48 -6.42 28.59
CA GLN A 76 -8.55 -5.87 27.75
C GLN A 76 -8.24 -4.43 27.30
N GLN A 77 -7.69 -3.59 28.19
CA GLN A 77 -7.25 -2.24 27.83
C GLN A 77 -6.12 -2.27 26.80
N ARG A 78 -5.10 -3.11 27.01
CA ARG A 78 -3.97 -3.32 26.08
C ARG A 78 -4.45 -3.75 24.69
N ASP A 79 -5.28 -4.79 24.62
CA ASP A 79 -5.70 -5.38 23.35
C ASP A 79 -6.60 -4.42 22.56
N ARG A 80 -7.48 -3.67 23.25
CA ARG A 80 -8.27 -2.61 22.63
C ARG A 80 -7.40 -1.42 22.19
N LEU A 81 -6.38 -1.05 22.97
CA LEU A 81 -5.44 0.02 22.63
C LEU A 81 -4.69 -0.30 21.34
N ILE A 82 -4.10 -1.50 21.23
CA ILE A 82 -3.38 -1.95 20.03
C ILE A 82 -4.32 -1.97 18.82
N SER A 83 -5.51 -2.56 18.98
CA SER A 83 -6.54 -2.65 17.93
C SER A 83 -6.99 -1.29 17.39
N LEU A 84 -7.20 -0.31 18.26
CA LEU A 84 -7.62 1.04 17.88
C LEU A 84 -6.47 1.87 17.29
N TRP A 85 -5.28 1.81 17.90
CA TRP A 85 -4.14 2.66 17.55
C TRP A 85 -3.55 2.33 16.18
N LEU A 86 -3.46 1.03 15.85
CA LEU A 86 -2.91 0.57 14.57
C LEU A 86 -3.94 0.55 13.44
N LYS A 87 -5.21 0.87 13.72
CA LYS A 87 -6.25 0.97 12.69
C LYS A 87 -5.90 2.09 11.71
N ASP A 88 -5.96 1.81 10.41
CA ASP A 88 -5.65 2.79 9.37
C ASP A 88 -6.63 3.97 9.39
N ASN A 89 -7.92 3.65 9.31
CA ASN A 89 -9.04 4.59 9.34
C ASN A 89 -9.99 4.27 10.52
N PRO A 90 -9.71 4.74 11.74
CA PRO A 90 -10.68 4.67 12.84
C PRO A 90 -11.84 5.65 12.61
N THR A 91 -13.03 5.26 13.07
CA THR A 91 -14.19 6.18 13.12
C THR A 91 -14.02 7.25 14.21
N ALA A 92 -14.86 8.29 14.19
CA ALA A 92 -14.86 9.32 15.24
C ALA A 92 -15.09 8.73 16.64
N ALA A 93 -16.00 7.76 16.78
CA ALA A 93 -16.25 7.06 18.03
C ALA A 93 -15.05 6.23 18.50
N GLU A 94 -14.41 5.47 17.60
CA GLU A 94 -13.18 4.71 17.88
C GLU A 94 -11.99 5.61 18.23
N THR A 95 -11.92 6.81 17.64
CA THR A 95 -10.89 7.81 17.96
C THR A 95 -11.15 8.39 19.36
N GLN A 96 -12.40 8.67 19.71
CA GLN A 96 -12.77 9.11 21.06
C GLN A 96 -12.49 8.02 22.12
N GLU A 97 -12.81 6.77 21.82
CA GLU A 97 -12.50 5.61 22.67
C GLU A 97 -10.99 5.45 22.88
N LEU A 98 -10.19 5.61 21.82
CA LEU A 98 -8.73 5.56 21.89
C LEU A 98 -8.16 6.63 22.85
N GLU A 99 -8.64 7.87 22.77
CA GLU A 99 -8.20 8.94 23.67
C GLU A 99 -8.67 8.75 25.13
N GLN A 100 -9.89 8.25 25.34
CA GLN A 100 -10.37 7.86 26.68
C GLN A 100 -9.50 6.74 27.28
N LEU A 101 -9.19 5.73 26.48
CA LEU A 101 -8.36 4.59 26.88
C LEU A 101 -6.92 5.01 27.20
N LYS A 102 -6.33 5.89 26.38
CA LYS A 102 -5.03 6.51 26.66
C LYS A 102 -5.03 7.27 27.98
N SER A 103 -6.03 8.12 28.21
CA SER A 103 -6.18 8.91 29.44
C SER A 103 -6.33 8.03 30.69
N ALA A 104 -7.11 6.94 30.61
CA ALA A 104 -7.26 5.98 31.71
C ALA A 104 -5.95 5.27 32.06
N ILE A 105 -5.22 4.79 31.04
CA ILE A 105 -3.92 4.10 31.20
C ILE A 105 -2.84 5.06 31.74
N GLN A 106 -2.83 6.31 31.27
CA GLN A 106 -1.95 7.38 31.80
C GLN A 106 -2.27 7.66 33.27
N THR A 107 -3.54 7.83 33.62
CA THR A 107 -3.98 8.10 35.00
C THR A 107 -3.58 6.96 35.93
N ALA A 108 -3.81 5.71 35.53
CA ALA A 108 -3.41 4.52 36.30
C ALA A 108 -1.89 4.42 36.49
N SER A 109 -1.11 4.78 35.45
CA SER A 109 0.35 4.74 35.48
C SER A 109 0.95 5.87 36.33
N SER A 110 0.38 7.09 36.27
CA SER A 110 0.75 8.21 37.14
C SER A 110 0.47 7.90 38.61
N ARG A 111 -0.72 7.36 38.92
CA ARG A 111 -1.08 6.94 40.29
C ARG A 111 -0.13 5.88 40.84
N TYR A 112 0.30 4.93 40.02
CA TYR A 112 1.35 3.97 40.41
C TYR A 112 2.70 4.66 40.69
N ALA A 113 3.13 5.59 39.83
CA ALA A 113 4.37 6.34 40.02
C ALA A 113 4.34 7.24 41.27
N GLU A 114 3.17 7.75 41.67
CA GLU A 114 2.96 8.45 42.95
C GLU A 114 3.11 7.49 44.14
N LEU A 115 2.41 6.34 44.11
CA LEU A 115 2.44 5.33 45.18
C LEU A 115 3.86 4.80 45.42
N VAL A 116 4.59 4.46 44.35
CA VAL A 116 6.00 4.00 44.42
C VAL A 116 6.93 5.04 45.06
N ARG A 117 6.60 6.34 44.99
CA ARG A 117 7.38 7.44 45.56
C ARG A 117 6.94 7.84 46.97
N LYS A 118 5.83 7.30 47.49
CA LYS A 118 5.28 7.68 48.79
C LYS A 118 6.00 6.92 49.90
N SER A 119 6.70 7.64 50.78
CA SER A 119 7.48 7.02 51.87
C SER A 119 6.63 6.28 52.90
N ASN A 120 5.42 6.78 53.17
CA ASN A 120 4.47 6.22 54.14
C ASN A 120 3.08 6.07 53.46
N PRO A 121 2.84 4.99 52.68
CA PRO A 121 1.52 4.65 52.17
C PRO A 121 0.61 4.09 53.27
N THR A 122 -0.71 4.26 53.13
CA THR A 122 -1.72 3.58 53.97
C THR A 122 -1.85 2.10 53.61
N PRO A 123 -2.53 1.25 54.41
CA PRO A 123 -2.83 -0.13 54.04
C PRO A 123 -3.55 -0.27 52.70
N ASP A 124 -4.54 0.62 52.44
CA ASP A 124 -5.29 0.63 51.16
C ASP A 124 -4.38 1.01 49.98
N GLU A 125 -3.46 1.94 50.19
CA GLU A 125 -2.46 2.34 49.18
C GLU A 125 -1.40 1.27 48.93
N LEU A 126 -1.07 0.46 49.94
CA LEU A 126 -0.20 -0.72 49.78
C LEU A 126 -0.89 -1.81 48.96
N GLN A 127 -2.20 -2.02 49.14
CA GLN A 127 -2.98 -2.90 48.26
C GLN A 127 -3.03 -2.34 46.83
N GLU A 128 -3.38 -1.06 46.67
CA GLU A 128 -3.44 -0.39 45.36
C GLU A 128 -2.08 -0.45 44.63
N LEU A 129 -0.97 -0.28 45.35
CA LEU A 129 0.39 -0.42 44.84
C LEU A 129 0.70 -1.85 44.39
N SER A 130 0.29 -2.86 45.18
CA SER A 130 0.48 -4.27 44.86
C SER A 130 -0.22 -4.64 43.56
N GLU A 131 -1.52 -4.31 43.44
CA GLU A 131 -2.35 -4.58 42.27
C GLU A 131 -1.78 -3.93 41.00
N LYS A 132 -1.36 -2.66 41.07
CA LYS A 132 -0.74 -1.98 39.93
C LYS A 132 0.66 -2.48 39.60
N SER A 133 1.43 -2.98 40.58
CA SER A 133 2.74 -3.57 40.32
C SER A 133 2.63 -4.89 39.52
N ALA A 134 1.59 -5.70 39.77
CA ALA A 134 1.30 -6.89 38.99
C ALA A 134 0.95 -6.55 37.53
N LEU A 135 0.12 -5.53 37.30
CA LEU A 135 -0.18 -5.03 35.95
C LEU A 135 1.07 -4.45 35.26
N ALA A 136 1.94 -3.76 36.00
CA ALA A 136 3.20 -3.22 35.49
C ALA A 136 4.20 -4.31 35.08
N GLY A 137 4.26 -5.44 35.82
CA GLY A 137 5.03 -6.62 35.46
C GLY A 137 4.53 -7.25 34.15
N VAL A 138 3.24 -7.60 34.09
CA VAL A 138 2.63 -8.21 32.88
C VAL A 138 2.78 -7.32 31.64
N THR A 139 2.71 -6.00 31.80
CA THR A 139 2.90 -5.04 30.70
C THR A 139 4.38 -4.88 30.30
N GLN A 140 5.31 -5.08 31.23
CA GLN A 140 6.75 -5.14 30.93
C GLN A 140 7.10 -6.42 30.16
N ASP A 141 6.51 -7.56 30.52
CA ASP A 141 6.79 -8.87 29.92
C ASP A 141 6.26 -9.00 28.48
N ILE A 142 5.18 -8.28 28.15
CA ILE A 142 4.61 -8.28 26.79
C ILE A 142 5.24 -7.25 25.85
N LEU A 143 6.05 -6.30 26.34
CA LEU A 143 6.68 -5.28 25.49
C LEU A 143 7.57 -5.88 24.37
N PRO A 144 8.39 -6.92 24.60
CA PRO A 144 9.14 -7.59 23.51
C PRO A 144 8.22 -8.30 22.50
N GLN A 145 7.09 -8.85 22.95
CA GLN A 145 6.11 -9.50 22.08
C GLN A 145 5.42 -8.47 21.18
N LEU A 146 5.05 -7.31 21.75
CA LEU A 146 4.48 -6.18 21.01
C LEU A 146 5.47 -5.59 20.00
N GLN A 147 6.76 -5.51 20.34
CA GLN A 147 7.83 -5.11 19.41
C GLN A 147 7.94 -6.11 18.23
N GLY A 148 7.93 -7.41 18.52
CA GLY A 148 7.94 -8.46 17.49
C GLY A 148 6.72 -8.39 16.55
N PHE A 149 5.53 -8.24 17.11
CA PHE A 149 4.28 -8.05 16.35
C PHE A 149 4.33 -6.79 15.46
N VAL A 150 4.75 -5.64 16.00
CA VAL A 150 4.91 -4.40 15.23
C VAL A 150 5.92 -4.56 14.09
N GLY A 151 7.02 -5.29 14.31
CA GLY A 151 8.00 -5.61 13.27
C GLY A 151 7.42 -6.47 12.15
N GLN A 152 6.63 -7.49 12.48
CA GLN A 152 5.95 -8.36 11.52
C GLN A 152 4.90 -7.59 10.70
N GLU A 153 4.06 -6.79 11.36
CA GLU A 153 3.02 -5.97 10.70
C GLU A 153 3.64 -4.92 9.77
N LEU A 154 4.78 -4.32 10.15
CA LEU A 154 5.55 -3.43 9.26
C LEU A 154 6.10 -4.16 8.04
N GLN A 155 6.69 -5.34 8.22
CA GLN A 155 7.23 -6.12 7.09
C GLN A 155 6.12 -6.56 6.12
N ALA A 156 5.03 -7.13 6.65
CA ALA A 156 3.89 -7.57 5.84
C ALA A 156 3.25 -6.42 5.05
N ARG A 157 3.11 -5.23 5.66
CA ARG A 157 2.62 -4.03 4.96
C ARG A 157 3.59 -3.55 3.88
N ALA A 158 4.89 -3.59 4.11
CA ALA A 158 5.88 -3.20 3.10
C ALA A 158 5.82 -4.15 1.87
N GLU A 159 5.83 -5.46 2.10
CA GLU A 159 5.75 -6.49 1.06
C GLU A 159 4.43 -6.41 0.26
N GLN A 160 3.30 -6.26 0.95
CA GLN A 160 1.99 -6.12 0.31
C GLN A 160 1.97 -4.88 -0.59
N LYS A 161 2.35 -3.70 -0.07
CA LYS A 161 2.30 -2.45 -0.82
C LYS A 161 3.27 -2.44 -1.99
N GLN A 162 4.48 -2.98 -1.83
CA GLN A 162 5.41 -3.12 -2.95
C GLN A 162 4.83 -4.03 -4.06
N THR A 163 4.20 -5.14 -3.68
CA THR A 163 3.56 -6.08 -4.61
C THR A 163 2.38 -5.43 -5.34
N ASP A 164 1.49 -4.75 -4.63
CA ASP A 164 0.32 -4.08 -5.19
C ASP A 164 0.73 -2.97 -6.19
N VAL A 165 1.66 -2.10 -5.81
CA VAL A 165 2.12 -1.01 -6.69
C VAL A 165 2.84 -1.56 -7.91
N LEU A 166 3.67 -2.60 -7.78
CA LEU A 166 4.36 -3.22 -8.90
C LEU A 166 3.41 -3.95 -9.86
N ALA A 167 2.36 -4.60 -9.34
CA ALA A 167 1.30 -5.19 -10.15
C ALA A 167 0.53 -4.12 -10.94
N LYS A 168 0.25 -2.96 -10.33
CA LYS A 168 -0.37 -1.80 -11.00
C LYS A 168 0.56 -1.18 -12.05
N ALA A 169 1.86 -1.06 -11.78
CA ALA A 169 2.86 -0.59 -12.74
C ALA A 169 2.93 -1.49 -13.99
N ARG A 170 2.89 -2.81 -13.82
CA ARG A 170 2.78 -3.78 -14.93
C ARG A 170 1.49 -3.60 -15.74
N ALA A 171 0.36 -3.37 -15.08
CA ALA A 171 -0.91 -3.10 -15.76
C ALA A 171 -0.88 -1.78 -16.55
N ALA A 172 -0.27 -0.72 -16.00
CA ALA A 172 -0.05 0.55 -16.70
C ALA A 172 0.86 0.38 -17.93
N ALA A 173 1.97 -0.36 -17.80
CA ALA A 173 2.87 -0.66 -18.92
C ALA A 173 2.16 -1.45 -20.03
N ALA A 174 1.42 -2.50 -19.67
CA ALA A 174 0.63 -3.30 -20.63
C ALA A 174 -0.50 -2.49 -21.29
N LYS A 175 -1.09 -1.51 -20.59
CA LYS A 175 -2.09 -0.59 -21.15
C LYS A 175 -1.45 0.38 -22.13
N TYR A 176 -0.37 1.06 -21.75
CA TYR A 176 0.38 1.96 -22.62
C TYR A 176 0.90 1.24 -23.88
N GLY A 177 1.46 0.03 -23.73
CA GLY A 177 1.94 -0.77 -24.85
C GLY A 177 0.86 -1.05 -25.90
N LYS A 178 -0.37 -1.37 -25.45
CA LYS A 178 -1.55 -1.53 -26.32
C LYS A 178 -2.01 -0.21 -26.93
N GLU A 179 -2.09 0.87 -26.13
CA GLU A 179 -2.43 2.22 -26.61
C GLU A 179 -1.46 2.73 -27.70
N GLN A 180 -0.21 2.26 -27.72
CA GLN A 180 0.87 2.76 -28.58
C GLN A 180 1.44 1.73 -29.57
N GLY A 181 0.77 0.58 -29.76
CA GLY A 181 1.14 -0.42 -30.77
C GLY A 181 2.49 -1.11 -30.54
N PHE A 182 2.94 -1.25 -29.29
CA PHE A 182 4.14 -2.03 -28.97
C PHE A 182 3.87 -3.53 -29.06
N SER A 183 4.80 -4.27 -29.66
CA SER A 183 4.74 -5.73 -29.77
C SER A 183 5.15 -6.41 -28.46
N VAL A 184 6.21 -5.90 -27.81
CA VAL A 184 6.67 -6.28 -26.47
C VAL A 184 7.25 -5.04 -25.78
N ILE A 185 7.00 -4.90 -24.48
CA ILE A 185 7.76 -4.01 -23.60
C ILE A 185 8.51 -4.91 -22.62
N PHE A 186 9.83 -4.73 -22.54
CA PHE A 186 10.70 -5.45 -21.61
C PHE A 186 10.91 -4.63 -20.32
N ASP A 187 11.22 -5.30 -19.21
CA ASP A 187 11.74 -4.59 -18.03
C ASP A 187 13.20 -4.19 -18.26
N GLN A 188 13.63 -3.05 -17.72
CA GLN A 188 15.00 -2.56 -17.92
C GLN A 188 16.05 -3.51 -17.31
N ASP A 189 15.68 -4.24 -16.25
CA ASP A 189 16.51 -5.27 -15.60
C ASP A 189 16.96 -6.40 -16.55
N VAL A 190 16.20 -6.68 -17.62
CA VAL A 190 16.53 -7.68 -18.65
C VAL A 190 16.90 -7.07 -20.01
N ALA A 191 16.71 -5.76 -20.18
CA ALA A 191 16.96 -5.02 -21.41
C ALA A 191 17.61 -3.66 -21.08
N PRO A 192 18.94 -3.61 -20.84
CA PRO A 192 19.62 -2.44 -20.29
C PRO A 192 19.62 -1.22 -21.21
N TYR A 193 19.26 -1.37 -22.49
CA TYR A 193 19.06 -0.29 -23.45
C TYR A 193 18.03 -0.65 -24.52
N ALA A 194 17.16 0.31 -24.84
CA ALA A 194 16.44 0.36 -26.11
C ALA A 194 16.17 1.82 -26.50
N ALA A 195 15.92 2.07 -27.79
CA ALA A 195 15.62 3.41 -28.30
C ALA A 195 14.23 3.95 -27.88
N ASN A 196 13.34 3.08 -27.38
CA ASN A 196 12.01 3.43 -26.87
C ASN A 196 11.94 3.06 -25.38
N ASP A 197 12.54 3.88 -24.51
CA ASP A 197 12.13 3.89 -23.10
C ASP A 197 10.74 4.52 -23.00
N VAL A 198 9.85 3.91 -22.21
CA VAL A 198 8.46 4.36 -22.01
C VAL A 198 8.14 4.67 -20.55
N THR A 199 9.14 4.71 -19.67
CA THR A 199 8.99 4.80 -18.21
C THR A 199 8.14 6.00 -17.78
N ASP A 200 8.43 7.20 -18.27
CA ASP A 200 7.70 8.41 -17.86
C ASP A 200 6.29 8.50 -18.48
N GLU A 201 6.05 7.86 -19.63
CA GLU A 201 4.72 7.69 -20.22
C GLU A 201 3.88 6.68 -19.43
N VAL A 202 4.49 5.60 -18.96
CA VAL A 202 3.83 4.61 -18.10
C VAL A 202 3.52 5.22 -16.73
N VAL A 203 4.35 6.12 -16.18
CA VAL A 203 3.99 6.94 -15.00
C VAL A 203 2.74 7.78 -15.27
N LYS A 204 2.62 8.44 -16.43
CA LYS A 204 1.42 9.23 -16.79
C LYS A 204 0.16 8.35 -16.87
N VAL A 205 0.27 7.12 -17.38
CA VAL A 205 -0.82 6.13 -17.38
C VAL A 205 -1.13 5.64 -15.97
N MET A 206 -0.12 5.38 -15.15
CA MET A 206 -0.23 4.93 -13.76
C MET A 206 -0.99 5.96 -12.91
N ASP A 207 -0.63 7.24 -13.02
CA ASP A 207 -1.23 8.39 -12.32
C ASP A 207 -2.65 8.74 -12.81
N ARG A 208 -2.98 8.42 -14.06
CA ARG A 208 -4.32 8.58 -14.66
C ARG A 208 -5.27 7.50 -14.13
N ASP A 209 -4.78 6.28 -14.05
CA ASP A 209 -5.55 5.10 -13.68
C ASP A 209 -5.59 4.85 -12.14
N ASN A 210 -4.67 5.44 -11.37
CA ASN A 210 -4.56 5.32 -9.92
C ASN A 210 -4.20 6.70 -9.28
N PRO A 211 -5.13 7.68 -9.32
CA PRO A 211 -4.93 9.00 -8.69
C PRO A 211 -4.81 8.90 -7.16
#